data_AF-A0A8E6B6K5-F1
#
_entry.id   AF-A0A8E6B6K5-F1
#
_cell.length_a   1.000
_cell.length_b   1.000
_cell.length_c   1.000
_cell.angle_alpha   90.00
_cell.angle_beta   90.00
_cell.angle_gamma   90.00
#
_symmetry.space_group_name_H-M   'P 1'
#
loop_
_entity.id
_entity.type
_entity.pdbx_description
1 polymer ?
#
loop_
_entity_poly.entity_id
_entity_poly.type
_entity_poly.pdbx_seq_one_letter_code
_entity_poly.pdbx_strand_id
1 'polypeptide(L)'
;MHFQIEVAPPSGSIVPATALQPDVSTELLKQVVELQKQQIMILRAMYAQHDGNTRWKKLLERWEGEFPLVAGACRESVPMIERAYLKLIQELTDKLHDDDGNPVLDDDFSLAEFLDRYAIRISQLGTMLNLIGPLADAAKKEEKND
;
A
#
# COMPACT_ATOMS: atom_id res chain seq x y z
N MET A 1 -9.73 48.35 59.30
CA MET A 1 -10.54 47.13 59.51
C MET A 1 -9.63 45.95 59.27
N HIS A 2 -9.28 45.20 60.32
CA HIS A 2 -8.47 43.99 60.22
C HIS A 2 -9.40 42.80 60.37
N PHE A 3 -9.52 41.98 59.33
CA PHE A 3 -10.28 40.73 59.38
C PHE A 3 -9.28 39.58 59.52
N GLN A 4 -9.33 38.89 60.66
CA GLN A 4 -8.65 37.62 60.85
C GLN A 4 -9.45 36.53 60.15
N ILE A 5 -8.83 35.86 59.19
CA ILE A 5 -9.38 34.66 58.55
C ILE A 5 -8.90 33.48 59.39
N GLU A 6 -9.82 32.86 60.12
CA GLU A 6 -9.58 31.65 60.88
C GLU A 6 -9.54 30.45 59.91
N VAL A 7 -8.36 29.89 59.69
CA VAL A 7 -8.17 28.69 58.87
C VAL A 7 -8.38 27.48 59.77
N ALA A 8 -9.55 26.83 59.64
CA ALA A 8 -9.76 25.52 60.25
C ALA A 8 -8.79 24.49 59.64
N PRO A 9 -8.10 23.67 60.45
CA PRO A 9 -7.28 22.59 59.92
C PRO A 9 -8.21 21.56 59.25
N PRO A 10 -7.83 20.95 58.10
CA PRO A 10 -8.59 19.83 57.59
C PRO A 10 -8.50 18.70 58.61
N SER A 11 -9.63 18.40 59.24
CA SER A 11 -9.84 17.22 60.07
C SER A 11 -9.27 16.02 59.32
N GLY A 12 -8.24 15.41 59.90
CA GLY A 12 -7.62 14.20 59.37
C GLY A 12 -8.64 13.06 59.37
N SER A 13 -9.36 12.92 58.26
CA SER A 13 -10.00 11.65 57.91
C SER A 13 -8.87 10.73 57.49
N ILE A 14 -8.52 9.78 58.36
CA ILE A 14 -7.79 8.58 57.95
C ILE A 14 -8.75 7.81 57.04
N VAL A 15 -8.71 8.15 55.76
CA VAL A 15 -9.29 7.33 54.71
C VAL A 15 -8.47 6.05 54.71
N PRO A 16 -9.08 4.84 54.78
CA PRO A 16 -8.31 3.64 54.52
C PRO A 16 -7.71 3.83 53.13
N ALA A 17 -6.41 3.58 52.97
CA ALA A 17 -5.76 3.63 51.68
C ALA A 17 -6.49 2.65 50.76
N THR A 18 -7.47 3.15 50.00
CA THR A 18 -7.98 2.47 48.82
C THR A 18 -6.75 2.36 47.94
N ALA A 19 -6.20 1.15 47.88
CA ALA A 19 -5.15 0.81 46.96
C ALA A 19 -5.47 1.47 45.62
N LEU A 20 -4.49 2.18 45.06
CA LEU A 20 -4.50 2.64 43.68
C LEU A 20 -5.25 1.59 42.86
N GLN A 21 -6.23 2.01 42.07
CA GLN A 21 -6.64 1.22 40.92
C GLN A 21 -5.68 1.61 39.78
N PRO A 22 -4.47 1.01 39.65
CA PRO A 22 -3.91 0.92 38.33
C PRO A 22 -4.82 -0.06 37.58
N ASP A 23 -5.14 0.25 36.33
CA ASP A 23 -5.09 -0.73 35.25
C ASP A 23 -5.99 -0.29 34.12
N VAL A 24 -7.24 0.09 34.37
CA VAL A 24 -8.18 0.32 33.25
C VAL A 24 -7.82 1.56 32.43
N SER A 25 -7.49 2.68 33.06
CA SER A 25 -7.12 3.92 32.34
C SER A 25 -5.79 3.78 31.61
N THR A 26 -4.79 3.19 32.27
CA THR A 26 -3.48 2.91 31.69
C THR A 26 -3.55 1.90 30.56
N GLU A 27 -4.42 0.90 30.67
CA GLU A 27 -4.63 -0.12 29.63
C GLU A 27 -5.36 0.47 28.43
N LEU A 28 -6.38 1.31 28.66
CA LEU A 28 -7.04 2.05 27.59
C LEU A 28 -6.06 2.97 26.85
N LEU A 29 -5.19 3.69 27.57
CA LEU A 29 -4.14 4.52 26.97
C LEU A 29 -3.17 3.68 26.13
N LYS A 30 -2.76 2.50 26.59
CA LYS A 30 -1.91 1.58 25.81
C LYS A 30 -2.61 1.12 24.54
N GLN A 31 -3.89 0.74 24.63
CA GLN A 31 -4.68 0.32 23.47
C GLN A 31 -4.83 1.46 22.46
N VAL A 32 -5.06 2.69 22.91
CA VAL A 32 -5.12 3.87 22.03
C VAL A 32 -3.77 4.12 21.36
N VAL A 33 -2.66 4.03 22.09
CA VAL A 33 -1.31 4.18 21.52
C VAL A 33 -1.03 3.09 20.47
N GLU A 34 -1.45 1.86 20.73
CA GLU A 34 -1.30 0.77 19.76
C GLU A 34 -2.12 1.02 18.49
N LEU A 35 -3.37 1.45 18.64
CA LEU A 35 -4.22 1.82 17.51
C LEU A 35 -3.61 2.99 16.70
N GLN A 36 -3.04 3.98 17.38
CA GLN A 36 -2.35 5.11 16.74
C GLN A 36 -1.11 4.67 15.96
N LYS A 37 -0.32 3.72 16.48
CA LYS A 37 0.82 3.15 15.74
C LYS A 37 0.36 2.43 14.49
N GLN A 38 -0.70 1.63 14.58
CA GLN A 38 -1.29 0.96 13.43
C GLN A 38 -1.81 1.97 12.40
N GLN A 39 -2.48 3.03 12.86
CA GLN A 39 -2.95 4.11 11.98
C GLN A 39 -1.78 4.81 11.27
N ILE A 40 -0.70 5.13 11.98
CA ILE A 40 0.51 5.73 11.39
C ILE A 40 1.13 4.78 10.37
N MET A 41 1.19 3.48 10.65
CA MET A 41 1.69 2.48 9.72
C MET A 41 0.90 2.48 8.41
N ILE A 42 -0.44 2.46 8.51
CA ILE A 42 -1.32 2.51 7.34
C ILE A 42 -1.16 3.83 6.57
N LEU A 43 -1.12 4.96 7.28
CA LEU A 43 -0.94 6.28 6.66
C LEU A 43 0.40 6.39 5.93
N ARG A 44 1.48 5.83 6.49
CA ARG A 44 2.79 5.78 5.82
C ARG A 44 2.73 4.94 4.53
N ALA A 45 2.05 3.81 4.56
CA ALA A 45 1.85 2.97 3.38
C ALA A 45 1.05 3.71 2.29
N MET A 46 -0.01 4.43 2.67
CA MET A 46 -0.80 5.25 1.74
C MET A 46 0.01 6.41 1.17
N TYR A 47 0.82 7.09 1.99
CA TYR A 47 1.67 8.18 1.53
C TYR A 47 2.70 7.72 0.50
N ALA A 48 3.33 6.56 0.72
CA ALA A 48 4.26 5.97 -0.24
C ALA A 48 3.62 5.70 -1.61
N GLN A 49 2.34 5.28 -1.64
CA GLN A 49 1.60 5.12 -2.90
C GLN A 49 1.27 6.46 -3.57
N HIS A 50 0.94 7.50 -2.79
CA HIS A 50 0.58 8.81 -3.32
C HIS A 50 1.80 9.60 -3.86
N ASP A 51 2.97 9.42 -3.26
CA ASP A 51 4.22 10.06 -3.70
C ASP A 51 4.63 9.57 -5.11
N GLY A 52 4.44 8.27 -5.38
CA GLY A 52 4.67 7.68 -6.70
C GLY A 52 3.84 8.36 -7.80
N ASN A 53 2.53 8.56 -7.57
CA ASN A 53 1.66 9.24 -8.54
C ASN A 53 2.06 10.71 -8.73
N THR A 54 2.40 11.41 -7.65
CA THR A 54 2.84 12.82 -7.69
C THR A 54 4.12 12.98 -8.52
N ARG A 55 5.07 12.04 -8.41
CA ARG A 55 6.30 12.02 -9.21
C ARG A 55 6.01 11.85 -10.72
N TRP A 56 5.07 10.97 -11.08
CA TRP A 56 4.72 10.74 -12.48
C TRP A 56 4.03 11.95 -13.12
N LYS A 57 3.16 12.64 -12.39
CA LYS A 57 2.54 13.89 -12.85
C LYS A 57 3.57 14.97 -13.15
N LYS A 58 4.48 15.25 -12.22
CA LYS A 58 5.56 16.22 -12.44
C LYS A 58 6.42 15.88 -13.65
N LEU A 59 6.56 14.58 -13.96
CA LEU A 59 7.29 14.14 -15.14
C LEU A 59 6.50 14.43 -16.42
N LEU A 60 5.19 14.16 -16.45
CA LEU A 60 4.31 14.50 -17.58
C LEU A 60 4.26 16.01 -17.80
N GLU A 61 3.98 16.81 -16.76
CA GLU A 61 3.98 18.28 -16.80
C GLU A 61 5.31 18.84 -17.35
N ARG A 62 6.45 18.28 -16.93
CA ARG A 62 7.77 18.74 -17.37
C ARG A 62 8.02 18.50 -18.87
N TRP A 63 7.45 17.43 -19.43
CA TRP A 63 7.73 16.97 -20.79
C TRP A 63 6.53 17.11 -21.74
N GLU A 64 5.44 17.74 -21.29
CA GLU A 64 4.19 17.89 -22.03
C GLU A 64 4.40 18.54 -23.41
N GLY A 65 5.26 19.56 -23.48
CA GLY A 65 5.57 20.27 -24.73
C GLY A 65 6.32 19.43 -25.77
N GLU A 66 7.09 18.42 -25.36
CA GLU A 66 7.84 17.54 -26.25
C GLU A 66 7.09 16.24 -26.55
N PHE A 67 6.26 15.77 -25.61
CA PHE A 67 5.61 14.47 -25.65
C PHE A 67 4.11 14.54 -25.30
N PRO A 68 3.29 15.33 -26.02
CA PRO A 68 1.90 15.59 -25.65
C PRO A 68 1.00 14.34 -25.73
N LEU A 69 1.37 13.35 -26.56
CA LEU A 69 0.57 12.14 -26.77
C LEU A 69 0.93 11.00 -25.81
N VAL A 70 2.01 11.10 -25.02
CA VAL A 70 2.49 9.99 -24.19
C VAL A 70 1.47 9.60 -23.13
N ALA A 71 0.82 10.58 -22.51
CA ALA A 71 -0.27 10.37 -21.55
C ALA A 71 -1.41 9.51 -22.14
N GLY A 72 -1.89 9.88 -23.33
CA GLY A 72 -2.95 9.16 -24.05
C GLY A 72 -2.50 7.78 -24.54
N ALA A 73 -1.30 7.70 -25.14
CA ALA A 73 -0.72 6.45 -25.61
C ALA A 73 -0.51 5.44 -24.47
N CYS A 74 -0.07 5.88 -23.30
CA CYS A 74 0.04 5.04 -22.12
C CYS A 74 -1.32 4.48 -21.72
N ARG A 75 -2.36 5.32 -21.66
CA ARG A 75 -3.73 4.90 -21.36
C ARG A 75 -4.28 3.88 -22.37
N GLU A 76 -4.01 4.06 -23.66
CA GLU A 76 -4.42 3.10 -24.70
C GLU A 76 -3.63 1.79 -24.64
N SER A 77 -2.36 1.85 -24.24
CA SER A 77 -1.49 0.68 -24.15
C SER A 77 -1.78 -0.20 -22.93
N VAL A 78 -2.21 0.37 -21.79
CA VAL A 78 -2.52 -0.39 -20.56
C VAL A 78 -3.41 -1.61 -20.82
N PRO A 79 -4.62 -1.48 -21.41
CA PRO A 79 -5.49 -2.63 -21.63
C PRO A 79 -4.90 -3.67 -22.60
N MET A 80 -4.04 -3.25 -23.53
CA MET A 80 -3.35 -4.17 -24.44
C MET A 80 -2.31 -4.99 -23.69
N ILE A 81 -1.55 -4.36 -22.81
CA ILE A 81 -0.52 -5.01 -21.99
C ILE A 81 -1.17 -5.91 -20.94
N GLU A 82 -2.25 -5.48 -20.30
CA GLU A 82 -3.04 -6.32 -19.38
C GLU A 82 -3.55 -7.57 -20.08
N ARG A 83 -4.08 -7.43 -21.29
CA ARG A 83 -4.54 -8.58 -22.09
C ARG A 83 -3.38 -9.52 -22.45
N ALA A 84 -2.22 -8.99 -22.80
CA ALA A 84 -1.04 -9.79 -23.08
C ALA A 84 -0.56 -10.54 -21.82
N TYR A 85 -0.62 -9.90 -20.66
CA TYR A 85 -0.25 -10.49 -19.37
C TYR A 85 -1.19 -11.61 -18.96
N LEU A 86 -2.50 -11.39 -19.09
CA LEU A 86 -3.50 -12.44 -18.83
C LEU A 86 -3.36 -13.60 -19.81
N LYS A 87 -3.08 -13.33 -21.09
CA LYS A 87 -2.84 -14.39 -22.08
C LYS A 87 -1.61 -15.22 -21.74
N LEU A 88 -0.54 -14.58 -21.27
CA LEU A 88 0.67 -15.28 -20.84
C LEU A 88 0.42 -16.14 -19.60
N ILE A 89 -0.35 -15.65 -18.63
CA ILE A 89 -0.77 -16.44 -17.47
C ILE A 89 -1.65 -17.61 -17.89
N GLN A 90 -2.57 -17.40 -18.83
CA GLN A 90 -3.41 -18.47 -19.35
C GLN A 90 -2.55 -19.56 -20.00
N GLU A 91 -1.63 -19.19 -20.88
CA GLU A 91 -0.69 -20.13 -21.51
C GLU A 91 0.14 -20.90 -20.46
N LEU A 92 0.61 -20.20 -19.43
CA LEU A 92 1.32 -20.80 -18.30
C LEU A 92 0.45 -21.84 -17.56
N THR A 93 -0.81 -21.48 -17.31
CA THR A 93 -1.78 -22.31 -16.57
C THR A 93 -2.15 -23.54 -17.38
N ASP A 94 -2.38 -23.37 -18.68
CA ASP A 94 -2.69 -24.45 -19.61
C ASP A 94 -1.50 -25.42 -19.70
N LYS A 95 -0.25 -24.91 -19.80
CA LYS A 95 0.96 -25.74 -19.81
C LYS A 95 1.19 -26.52 -18.52
N LEU A 96 0.74 -25.99 -17.39
CA LEU A 96 0.80 -26.69 -16.11
C LEU A 96 -0.24 -27.83 -16.03
N HIS A 97 -1.29 -27.76 -16.84
CA HIS A 97 -2.41 -28.71 -16.85
C HIS A 97 -2.35 -29.75 -17.98
N ASP A 98 -1.72 -29.42 -19.12
CA ASP A 98 -1.63 -30.25 -20.34
C ASP A 98 -0.66 -31.45 -20.21
N ASP A 99 0.17 -31.52 -19.17
CA ASP A 99 1.13 -32.62 -19.02
C ASP A 99 0.41 -33.85 -18.44
N ASP A 100 -0.11 -34.70 -19.33
CA ASP A 100 -0.89 -35.93 -19.12
C ASP A 100 -0.27 -36.87 -18.04
N GLY A 101 -0.49 -36.55 -16.77
CA GLY A 101 -0.20 -37.40 -15.62
C GLY A 101 1.18 -37.21 -14.96
N ASN A 102 1.96 -36.22 -15.39
CA ASN A 102 3.21 -35.86 -14.71
C ASN A 102 3.23 -34.33 -14.55
N PRO A 103 2.69 -33.77 -13.45
CA PRO A 103 2.66 -32.33 -13.31
C PRO A 103 4.10 -31.82 -13.38
N VAL A 104 4.34 -30.70 -14.07
CA VAL A 104 5.64 -29.98 -14.10
C VAL A 104 6.19 -29.69 -12.69
N LEU A 105 5.36 -29.85 -11.66
CA LEU A 105 5.69 -29.72 -10.24
C LEU A 105 6.36 -30.97 -9.64
N ASP A 106 6.26 -32.14 -10.27
CA ASP A 106 6.78 -33.41 -9.72
C ASP A 106 8.25 -33.67 -10.11
N ASP A 107 8.77 -33.00 -11.15
CA ASP A 107 10.19 -33.05 -11.53
C ASP A 107 10.85 -31.67 -11.39
N ASP A 108 11.80 -31.56 -10.46
CA ASP A 108 12.57 -30.34 -10.17
C ASP A 108 13.26 -29.77 -11.43
N PHE A 109 13.66 -30.64 -12.38
CA PHE A 109 14.27 -30.21 -13.63
C PHE A 109 13.23 -29.55 -14.55
N SER A 110 12.07 -30.19 -14.75
CA SER A 110 10.96 -29.62 -15.52
C SER A 110 10.45 -28.30 -14.94
N LEU A 111 10.39 -28.18 -13.62
CA LEU A 111 10.03 -26.93 -12.92
C LEU A 111 11.06 -25.83 -13.17
N ALA A 112 12.35 -26.14 -13.06
CA ALA A 112 13.42 -25.18 -13.28
C ALA A 112 13.43 -24.66 -14.74
N GLU A 113 13.24 -25.56 -15.71
CA GLU A 113 13.15 -25.18 -17.13
C GLU A 113 11.91 -24.34 -17.42
N PHE A 114 10.77 -24.67 -16.80
CA PHE A 114 9.56 -23.88 -16.89
C PHE A 114 9.75 -22.47 -16.32
N LEU A 115 10.34 -22.35 -15.14
CA LEU A 115 10.64 -21.06 -14.53
C LEU A 115 11.60 -20.23 -15.40
N ASP A 116 12.64 -20.82 -15.96
CA ASP A 116 13.58 -20.10 -16.84
C ASP A 116 12.89 -19.53 -18.08
N ARG A 117 11.98 -20.30 -18.69
CA ARG A 117 11.23 -19.88 -19.89
C ARG A 117 10.22 -18.77 -19.62
N TYR A 118 9.51 -18.81 -18.50
CA TYR A 118 8.34 -17.94 -18.26
C TYR A 118 8.55 -16.87 -17.18
N ALA A 119 9.39 -17.09 -16.16
CA ALA A 119 9.52 -16.15 -15.04
C ALA A 119 10.02 -14.78 -15.49
N ILE A 120 10.99 -14.73 -16.41
CA ILE A 120 11.52 -13.47 -16.94
C ILE A 120 10.43 -12.71 -17.71
N ARG A 121 9.67 -13.41 -18.57
CA ARG A 121 8.62 -12.78 -19.40
C ARG A 121 7.49 -12.22 -18.55
N ILE A 122 7.04 -12.97 -17.55
CA ILE A 122 6.00 -12.53 -16.60
C ILE A 122 6.51 -11.34 -15.78
N SER A 123 7.74 -11.42 -15.26
CA SER A 123 8.36 -10.34 -14.48
C SER A 123 8.50 -9.05 -15.28
N GLN A 124 8.98 -9.14 -16.52
CA GLN A 124 9.13 -7.99 -17.41
C GLN A 124 7.78 -7.34 -17.72
N LEU A 125 6.77 -8.14 -18.06
CA LEU A 125 5.45 -7.62 -18.42
C LEU A 125 4.71 -7.04 -17.21
N GLY A 126 4.85 -7.65 -16.03
CA GLY A 126 4.37 -7.09 -14.76
C GLY A 126 5.09 -5.80 -14.39
N THR A 127 6.40 -5.70 -14.66
CA THR A 127 7.16 -4.46 -14.46
C THR A 127 6.68 -3.35 -15.39
N MET A 128 6.38 -3.67 -16.65
CA MET A 128 5.79 -2.70 -17.60
C MET A 128 4.43 -2.20 -17.10
N LEU A 129 3.55 -3.08 -16.61
CA LEU A 129 2.27 -2.66 -16.01
C LEU A 129 2.47 -1.77 -14.78
N ASN A 130 3.43 -2.09 -13.91
CA ASN A 130 3.76 -1.28 -12.73
C ASN A 130 4.32 0.11 -13.08
N LEU A 131 4.93 0.27 -14.26
CA LEU A 131 5.44 1.56 -14.73
C LEU A 131 4.36 2.36 -15.47
N ILE A 132 3.62 1.71 -16.37
CA ILE A 132 2.66 2.37 -17.26
C ILE A 132 1.33 2.63 -16.55
N GLY A 133 0.90 1.78 -15.63
CA GLY A 133 -0.34 1.95 -14.86
C GLY A 133 -0.40 3.27 -14.10
N PRO A 134 0.58 3.57 -13.22
CA PRO A 134 0.63 4.85 -12.51
C PRO A 134 0.75 6.07 -13.45
N LEU A 135 1.41 5.90 -14.60
CA LEU A 135 1.56 6.96 -15.60
C LEU A 135 0.23 7.26 -16.31
N ALA A 136 -0.54 6.22 -16.64
CA ALA A 136 -1.89 6.36 -17.20
C ALA A 136 -2.88 6.94 -16.19
N ASP A 137 -2.77 6.59 -14.90
CA ASP A 137 -3.57 7.16 -13.83
C ASP A 137 -3.23 8.64 -13.54
N ALA A 138 -1.94 8.99 -13.61
CA ALA A 138 -1.48 10.37 -13.51
C ALA A 138 -2.11 11.24 -14.61
N ALA A 139 -2.07 10.75 -15.86
CA ALA A 139 -2.67 11.39 -17.04
C ALA A 139 -4.18 11.59 -16.91
N LYS A 140 -4.92 10.58 -16.42
CA LYS A 140 -6.40 10.64 -16.26
C LYS A 140 -6.87 11.76 -15.33
N LYS A 141 -6.03 12.17 -14.37
CA LYS A 141 -6.38 13.18 -13.37
C LYS A 141 -6.16 14.61 -13.86
N GLU A 142 -5.36 14.81 -14.92
CA GLU A 142 -5.17 16.12 -15.57
C GLU A 142 -6.41 16.51 -16.41
N GLU A 143 -6.92 15.60 -17.25
CA GLU A 143 -8.13 15.86 -18.09
C GLU A 143 -9.39 16.22 -17.29
N LYS A 144 -9.50 15.81 -16.03
CA LYS A 144 -10.68 16.10 -15.19
C LYS A 144 -10.62 17.50 -14.54
N ASN A 145 -9.50 18.19 -14.64
CA ASN A 145 -9.28 19.47 -13.97
C ASN A 145 -9.34 20.68 -14.93
N ASP A 146 -9.61 20.43 -16.21
CA ASP A 146 -10.11 21.38 -17.22
C ASP A 146 -11.63 21.18 -17.43
#